data_AF-A0A3D1IKR0-F1
#
_entry.id   AF-A0A3D1IKR0-F1
#
_cell.length_a   1.000
_cell.length_b   1.000
_cell.length_c   1.000
_cell.angle_alpha   90.00
_cell.angle_beta   90.00
_cell.angle_gamma   90.00
#
_symmetry.space_group_name_H-M   'P 1'
#
loop_
_entity.id
_entity.type
_entity.pdbx_description
1 polymer ?
#
loop_
_entity_poly.entity_id
_entity_poly.type
_entity_poly.pdbx_seq_one_letter_code
_entity_poly.pdbx_strand_id
1 'polypeptide(L)'
;MSTKGDHPDHEPKLETEKGLNRRDFVKTGVAAGLGSGALLGSDAVQARGSETGAQPTAWDYDVDIVIAGGGCAGLTAAIRAKDLGASVLVVDQNFDLGGRMLHSAGRMSLGGGDPVQLRDMKGERDREGLVTVDPAEDPEELDDSIDLLFTDITDWSVVDPKGQSPYRYNERELARAWAENCPATRQFLIDNYVRFSRVRGTHGGGGLSRARLATCFLMLGDKTDIKAGTITAEDAGVADRERSSAFAPVQMNNASRSVGPNAVANGAALSRSLEFSAREKGVEFMLHRRFDEIVREEPFSGRVLGITAHYSPRQHPETGELLQSFWQNGNIDERRETVRIRARQAVILASGGHAANPEVRSMFYPALREPAFSTSGQAL
;
A
#
# COMPACT_ATOMS: atom_id res chain seq x y z
N MET A 1 24.02 -26.63 66.61
CA MET A 1 24.29 -25.61 67.64
C MET A 1 23.32 -24.47 67.42
N SER A 2 22.61 -24.08 68.48
CA SER A 2 21.65 -22.96 68.53
C SER A 2 22.23 -21.84 69.37
N THR A 3 21.98 -20.57 69.01
CA THR A 3 21.64 -19.45 69.90
C THR A 3 21.06 -18.31 69.06
N LYS A 4 19.80 -17.91 69.30
CA LYS A 4 19.32 -16.66 69.98
C LYS A 4 19.79 -15.37 69.27
N GLY A 5 18.96 -14.44 68.81
CA GLY A 5 17.64 -13.99 69.28
C GLY A 5 17.81 -12.66 70.03
N ASP A 6 17.55 -11.52 69.34
CA ASP A 6 16.75 -10.35 69.79
C ASP A 6 17.12 -9.02 69.08
N HIS A 7 16.07 -8.31 68.66
CA HIS A 7 16.02 -7.04 67.92
C HIS A 7 16.40 -5.80 68.78
N PRO A 8 16.66 -4.63 68.16
CA PRO A 8 15.60 -3.60 68.15
C PRO A 8 15.47 -2.77 66.84
N ASP A 9 14.21 -2.58 66.44
CA ASP A 9 13.54 -1.32 66.06
C ASP A 9 14.35 -0.18 65.42
N HIS A 10 14.24 -0.04 64.09
CA HIS A 10 13.76 1.18 63.40
C HIS A 10 13.99 1.08 61.88
N GLU A 11 12.95 0.74 61.12
CA GLU A 11 12.85 1.11 59.70
C GLU A 11 11.47 1.73 59.45
N PRO A 12 11.38 2.96 58.92
CA PRO A 12 10.10 3.61 58.66
C PRO A 12 9.41 2.98 57.44
N LYS A 13 8.13 2.65 57.63
CA LYS A 13 7.22 2.16 56.60
C LYS A 13 6.98 3.26 55.57
N LEU A 14 7.27 2.97 54.30
CA LEU A 14 6.80 3.76 53.16
C LEU A 14 5.29 3.56 53.01
N GLU A 15 4.52 4.59 53.39
CA GLU A 15 3.09 4.66 53.12
C GLU A 15 2.85 4.86 51.62
N THR A 16 2.04 3.98 51.06
CA THR A 16 1.45 4.10 49.73
C THR A 16 0.51 5.31 49.68
N GLU A 17 0.95 6.42 49.10
CA GLU A 17 0.04 7.47 48.67
C GLU A 17 -0.70 7.06 47.39
N LYS A 18 -2.03 7.24 47.44
CA LYS A 18 -2.99 6.93 46.38
C LYS A 18 -2.68 7.73 45.11
N GLY A 19 -2.42 7.03 44.02
CA GLY A 19 -2.32 7.62 42.68
C GLY A 19 -3.64 8.27 42.23
N LEU A 20 -3.50 9.42 41.56
CA LEU A 20 -4.59 10.16 40.93
C LEU A 20 -5.34 9.27 39.92
N ASN A 21 -6.66 9.14 40.11
CA ASN A 21 -7.52 8.41 39.17
C ASN A 21 -7.95 9.35 38.02
N ARG A 22 -8.04 8.80 36.81
CA ARG A 22 -8.38 9.51 35.55
C ARG A 22 -9.72 10.26 35.59
N ARG A 23 -10.59 9.95 36.57
CA ARG A 23 -11.87 10.61 36.81
C ARG A 23 -11.77 11.98 37.50
N ASP A 24 -10.67 12.27 38.20
CA ASP A 24 -10.50 13.54 38.92
C ASP A 24 -9.89 14.64 38.03
N PHE A 25 -9.27 14.27 36.90
CA PHE A 25 -8.72 15.22 35.92
C PHE A 25 -9.81 15.88 35.04
N VAL A 26 -10.97 15.24 34.88
CA VAL A 26 -12.07 15.74 34.03
C VAL A 26 -12.95 16.78 34.77
N LYS A 27 -12.84 16.91 36.09
CA LYS A 27 -13.63 17.88 36.87
C LYS A 27 -12.95 19.23 37.09
N THR A 28 -11.69 19.41 36.69
CA THR A 28 -10.92 20.64 36.94
C THR A 28 -10.48 21.37 35.65
N GLY A 29 -11.03 21.00 34.50
CA GLY A 29 -10.65 21.53 33.18
C GLY A 29 -11.42 22.75 32.68
N VAL A 30 -12.12 23.51 33.53
CA VAL A 30 -12.74 24.79 33.16
C VAL A 30 -12.51 25.81 34.27
N ALA A 31 -11.35 26.47 34.27
CA ALA A 31 -11.15 27.84 34.76
C ALA A 31 -9.64 28.18 34.84
N ALA A 32 -9.09 28.75 33.77
CA ALA A 32 -7.90 29.59 33.83
C ALA A 32 -7.95 30.62 32.69
N GLY A 33 -8.93 31.51 32.77
CA GLY A 33 -8.96 32.76 32.01
C GLY A 33 -8.49 33.91 32.91
N LEU A 34 -7.45 34.61 32.48
CA LEU A 34 -7.29 36.07 32.51
C LEU A 34 -7.98 36.81 33.69
N GLY A 35 -7.20 37.22 34.70
CA GLY A 35 -7.50 38.42 35.49
C GLY A 35 -7.09 39.66 34.69
N SER A 36 -7.82 40.77 34.67
CA SER A 36 -8.36 41.49 35.82
C SER A 36 -9.48 42.46 35.41
N GLY A 37 -10.48 42.66 36.28
CA GLY A 37 -11.11 43.98 36.48
C GLY A 37 -12.54 44.22 35.97
N ALA A 38 -13.52 43.90 36.84
CA ALA A 38 -14.57 44.81 37.29
C ALA A 38 -15.66 45.38 36.32
N LEU A 39 -16.89 44.93 36.61
CA LEU A 39 -18.13 45.70 36.81
C LEU A 39 -19.11 46.00 35.63
N LEU A 40 -20.26 45.32 35.74
CA LEU A 40 -21.65 45.81 35.60
C LEU A 40 -22.13 46.28 34.21
N GLY A 41 -23.01 45.48 33.61
CA GLY A 41 -23.85 45.89 32.49
C GLY A 41 -24.74 44.73 32.04
N SER A 42 -25.96 44.68 32.56
CA SER A 42 -27.00 43.73 32.15
C SER A 42 -27.47 44.08 30.74
N ASP A 43 -26.90 43.44 29.73
CA ASP A 43 -27.56 43.25 28.45
C ASP A 43 -27.45 41.77 28.09
N ALA A 44 -28.61 41.14 27.94
CA ALA A 44 -28.72 39.79 27.43
C ALA A 44 -28.19 39.77 25.99
N VAL A 45 -26.89 39.54 25.83
CA VAL A 45 -26.32 39.06 24.59
C VAL A 45 -26.94 37.69 24.38
N GLN A 46 -27.99 37.65 23.57
CA GLN A 46 -28.38 36.45 22.86
C GLN A 46 -27.09 35.93 22.21
N ALA A 47 -26.58 34.84 22.78
CA ALA A 47 -25.70 33.94 22.07
C ALA A 47 -26.47 33.56 20.80
N ARG A 48 -26.19 34.28 19.72
CA ARG A 48 -26.35 33.73 18.39
C ARG A 48 -25.42 32.52 18.41
N GLY A 49 -26.00 31.36 18.74
CA GLY A 49 -25.47 30.12 18.24
C GLY A 49 -25.27 30.38 16.77
N SER A 50 -24.01 30.43 16.36
CA SER A 50 -23.69 30.26 14.97
C SER A 50 -24.20 28.86 14.66
N GLU A 51 -25.43 28.78 14.17
CA GLU A 51 -25.72 27.85 13.10
C GLU A 51 -24.68 28.20 12.04
N THR A 52 -23.52 27.55 12.11
CA THR A 52 -22.74 27.26 10.93
C THR A 52 -23.69 26.42 10.10
N GLY A 53 -24.56 27.10 9.35
CA GLY A 53 -25.23 26.53 8.20
C GLY A 53 -24.12 26.14 7.25
N ALA A 54 -23.53 24.97 7.50
CA ALA A 54 -22.75 24.26 6.52
C ALA A 54 -23.74 24.06 5.37
N GLN A 55 -23.65 24.94 4.37
CA GLN A 55 -24.34 24.74 3.11
C GLN A 55 -24.00 23.32 2.69
N PRO A 56 -25.00 22.47 2.38
CA PRO A 56 -24.74 21.08 2.04
C PRO A 56 -23.65 21.04 0.98
N THR A 57 -22.55 20.34 1.25
CA THR A 57 -21.46 20.22 0.29
C THR A 57 -22.04 19.69 -1.01
N ALA A 58 -22.01 20.50 -2.07
CA ALA A 58 -22.40 20.04 -3.39
C ALA A 58 -21.36 19.04 -3.87
N TRP A 59 -21.81 17.80 -4.10
CA TRP A 59 -20.98 16.70 -4.60
C TRP A 59 -21.11 16.63 -6.11
N ASP A 60 -19.97 16.55 -6.80
CA ASP A 60 -19.91 16.40 -8.25
C ASP A 60 -20.04 14.94 -8.69
N TYR A 61 -19.57 14.03 -7.82
CA TYR A 61 -19.59 12.59 -8.00
C TYR A 61 -20.02 11.91 -6.69
N ASP A 62 -20.73 10.79 -6.78
CA ASP A 62 -21.23 10.03 -5.63
C ASP A 62 -21.03 8.52 -5.85
N VAL A 63 -20.05 7.95 -5.14
CA VAL A 63 -19.70 6.52 -5.22
C VAL A 63 -19.63 5.88 -3.83
N ASP A 64 -19.61 4.55 -3.76
CA ASP A 64 -19.46 3.86 -2.48
C ASP A 64 -18.05 4.06 -1.90
N ILE A 65 -17.03 3.84 -2.73
CA ILE A 65 -15.63 3.90 -2.32
C ILE A 65 -14.84 4.79 -3.27
N VAL A 66 -14.12 5.76 -2.70
CA VAL A 66 -13.13 6.57 -3.43
C VAL A 66 -11.74 6.15 -3.01
N ILE A 67 -10.86 5.93 -3.98
CA ILE A 67 -9.48 5.49 -3.74
C ILE A 67 -8.53 6.52 -4.31
N ALA A 68 -7.69 7.11 -3.46
CA ALA A 68 -6.68 8.08 -3.87
C ALA A 68 -5.35 7.35 -4.18
N GLY A 69 -5.07 7.13 -5.46
CA GLY A 69 -3.87 6.46 -5.97
C GLY A 69 -4.17 5.08 -6.56
N GLY A 70 -3.74 4.86 -7.80
CA GLY A 70 -3.90 3.64 -8.59
C GLY A 70 -2.64 2.79 -8.67
N GLY A 71 -1.92 2.63 -7.54
CA GLY A 71 -0.75 1.76 -7.40
C GLY A 71 -1.12 0.37 -6.86
N CYS A 72 -0.13 -0.31 -6.25
CA CYS A 72 -0.30 -1.66 -5.70
C CYS A 72 -1.49 -1.79 -4.71
N ALA A 73 -1.52 -0.94 -3.68
CA ALA A 73 -2.61 -0.93 -2.71
C ALA A 73 -3.94 -0.46 -3.33
N GLY A 74 -3.90 0.53 -4.22
CA GLY A 74 -5.09 1.13 -4.80
C GLY A 74 -5.85 0.20 -5.75
N LEU A 75 -5.14 -0.40 -6.70
CA LEU A 75 -5.76 -1.32 -7.68
C LEU A 75 -6.27 -2.60 -7.01
N THR A 76 -5.53 -3.17 -6.07
CA THR A 76 -5.98 -4.36 -5.32
C THR A 76 -7.22 -4.06 -4.48
N ALA A 77 -7.25 -2.91 -3.78
CA ALA A 77 -8.43 -2.45 -3.06
C ALA A 77 -9.63 -2.20 -3.99
N ALA A 78 -9.39 -1.58 -5.16
CA ALA A 78 -10.43 -1.30 -6.14
C ALA A 78 -11.10 -2.59 -6.66
N ILE A 79 -10.28 -3.57 -7.06
CA ILE A 79 -10.74 -4.88 -7.50
C ILE A 79 -11.55 -5.54 -6.39
N ARG A 80 -11.02 -5.60 -5.16
CA ARG A 80 -11.71 -6.25 -4.04
C ARG A 80 -13.04 -5.57 -3.72
N ALA A 81 -13.09 -4.24 -3.76
CA ALA A 81 -14.32 -3.48 -3.57
C ALA A 81 -15.36 -3.76 -4.67
N LYS A 82 -14.95 -3.83 -5.94
CA LYS A 82 -15.82 -4.23 -7.05
C LYS A 82 -16.34 -5.65 -6.92
N ASP A 83 -15.50 -6.60 -6.49
CA ASP A 83 -15.91 -7.98 -6.24
C ASP A 83 -16.98 -8.09 -5.14
N LEU A 84 -17.01 -7.12 -4.22
CA LEU A 84 -18.03 -6.99 -3.17
C LEU A 84 -19.23 -6.14 -3.59
N GLY A 85 -19.31 -5.71 -4.86
CA GLY A 85 -20.45 -5.01 -5.44
C GLY A 85 -20.47 -3.48 -5.24
N ALA A 86 -19.40 -2.88 -4.72
CA ALA A 86 -19.34 -1.42 -4.53
C ALA A 86 -19.17 -0.68 -5.87
N SER A 87 -19.69 0.56 -5.98
CA SER A 87 -19.19 1.49 -7.01
C SER A 87 -17.88 2.11 -6.56
N VAL A 88 -16.86 2.10 -7.44
CA VAL A 88 -15.49 2.46 -7.09
C VAL A 88 -14.94 3.48 -8.08
N LEU A 89 -14.45 4.60 -7.56
CA LEU A 89 -13.71 5.60 -8.31
C LEU A 89 -12.28 5.69 -7.79
N VAL A 90 -11.31 5.37 -8.65
CA VAL A 90 -9.89 5.59 -8.39
C VAL A 90 -9.50 6.96 -8.94
N VAL A 91 -8.89 7.79 -8.10
CA VAL A 91 -8.39 9.11 -8.46
C VAL A 91 -6.86 9.06 -8.41
N ASP A 92 -6.19 9.38 -9.51
CA ASP A 92 -4.74 9.38 -9.58
C ASP A 92 -4.20 10.70 -10.15
N GLN A 93 -3.11 11.20 -9.56
CA GLN A 93 -2.45 12.42 -10.01
C GLN A 93 -1.80 12.24 -11.38
N ASN A 94 -1.38 11.02 -11.69
CA ASN A 94 -0.63 10.72 -12.89
C ASN A 94 -1.56 10.49 -14.08
N PHE A 95 -0.99 10.54 -15.29
CA PHE A 95 -1.73 10.29 -16.53
C PHE A 95 -1.92 8.80 -16.82
N ASP A 96 -1.24 7.92 -16.08
CA ASP A 96 -1.28 6.47 -16.23
C ASP A 96 -1.15 5.80 -14.85
N LEU A 97 -1.65 4.57 -14.74
CA LEU A 97 -1.74 3.84 -13.47
C LEU A 97 -0.45 3.07 -13.14
N GLY A 98 -0.42 2.48 -11.94
CA GLY A 98 0.67 1.63 -11.47
C GLY A 98 1.69 2.35 -10.60
N GLY A 99 1.98 3.63 -10.88
CA GLY A 99 2.94 4.41 -10.09
C GLY A 99 4.28 3.67 -9.94
N ARG A 100 4.83 3.60 -8.73
CA ARG A 100 6.10 2.87 -8.49
C ARG A 100 6.04 1.38 -8.74
N MET A 101 4.86 0.75 -8.61
CA MET A 101 4.70 -0.68 -8.86
C MET A 101 5.06 -1.01 -10.31
N LEU A 102 4.70 -0.15 -11.27
CA LEU A 102 5.01 -0.34 -12.70
C LEU A 102 6.52 -0.36 -12.97
N HIS A 103 7.31 0.37 -12.19
CA HIS A 103 8.77 0.44 -12.31
C HIS A 103 9.52 -0.61 -11.46
N SER A 104 8.80 -1.46 -10.72
CA SER A 104 9.40 -2.43 -9.79
C SER A 104 10.05 -3.63 -10.50
N ALA A 105 10.69 -4.51 -9.73
CA ALA A 105 11.15 -5.80 -10.25
C ALA A 105 10.02 -6.85 -10.30
N GLY A 106 8.82 -6.54 -9.81
CA GLY A 106 7.67 -7.45 -9.77
C GLY A 106 7.90 -8.63 -8.82
N ARG A 107 8.78 -8.46 -7.83
CA ARG A 107 9.17 -9.48 -6.85
C ARG A 107 8.21 -9.46 -5.67
N MET A 108 7.69 -10.63 -5.31
CA MET A 108 6.70 -10.78 -4.25
C MET A 108 7.04 -11.96 -3.36
N SER A 109 7.45 -11.64 -2.13
CA SER A 109 7.71 -12.62 -1.09
C SER A 109 6.51 -12.72 -0.15
N LEU A 110 5.61 -13.64 -0.50
CA LEU A 110 4.52 -14.08 0.38
C LEU A 110 4.84 -15.52 0.77
N GLY A 111 4.35 -15.95 1.94
CA GLY A 111 4.60 -17.29 2.43
C GLY A 111 3.39 -17.82 3.19
N GLY A 112 3.67 -18.70 4.14
CA GLY A 112 2.66 -19.31 4.99
C GLY A 112 1.90 -20.44 4.32
N GLY A 113 2.52 -21.14 3.38
CA GLY A 113 1.91 -22.22 2.62
C GLY A 113 1.03 -21.70 1.49
N ASP A 114 1.49 -20.65 0.80
CA ASP A 114 0.71 -20.03 -0.27
C ASP A 114 0.59 -20.95 -1.50
N PRO A 115 -0.39 -20.71 -2.41
CA PRO A 115 -0.63 -21.59 -3.56
C PRO A 115 0.58 -21.83 -4.47
N VAL A 116 1.53 -20.89 -4.55
CA VAL A 116 2.74 -21.03 -5.37
C VAL A 116 3.77 -21.91 -4.67
N GLN A 117 3.93 -21.79 -3.34
CA GLN A 117 4.74 -22.73 -2.55
C GLN A 117 4.20 -24.16 -2.67
N LEU A 118 2.89 -24.34 -2.49
CA LEU A 118 2.24 -25.66 -2.58
C LEU A 118 2.33 -26.28 -3.98
N ARG A 119 2.19 -25.47 -5.04
CA ARG A 119 2.39 -25.92 -6.43
C ARG A 119 3.82 -26.43 -6.64
N ASP A 120 4.80 -25.66 -6.18
CA ASP A 120 6.22 -25.97 -6.38
C ASP A 120 6.65 -27.20 -5.58
N MET A 121 6.19 -27.37 -4.34
CA MET A 121 6.42 -28.57 -3.52
C MET A 121 5.96 -29.87 -4.21
N LYS A 122 4.88 -29.80 -4.99
CA LYS A 122 4.34 -30.94 -5.73
C LYS A 122 5.00 -31.15 -7.10
N GLY A 123 5.89 -30.26 -7.52
CA GLY A 123 6.45 -30.26 -8.87
C GLY A 123 5.43 -29.92 -9.97
N GLU A 124 4.27 -29.38 -9.61
CA GLU A 124 3.19 -29.09 -10.55
C GLU A 124 3.53 -27.89 -11.43
N ARG A 125 2.88 -27.81 -12.60
CA ARG A 125 2.91 -26.61 -13.45
C ARG A 125 1.87 -25.60 -12.94
N ASP A 126 1.99 -24.35 -13.35
CA ASP A 126 0.88 -23.41 -13.15
C ASP A 126 -0.33 -23.84 -13.99
N ARG A 127 -1.51 -23.31 -13.66
CA ARG A 127 -2.79 -23.70 -14.28
C ARG A 127 -2.77 -23.59 -15.81
N GLU A 128 -2.03 -22.62 -16.34
CA GLU A 128 -1.96 -22.33 -17.76
C GLU A 128 -0.80 -23.08 -18.46
N GLY A 129 0.04 -23.77 -17.70
CA GLY A 129 1.19 -24.52 -18.22
C GLY A 129 2.35 -23.65 -18.72
N LEU A 130 2.42 -22.39 -18.31
CA LEU A 130 3.43 -21.43 -18.76
C LEU A 130 4.78 -21.59 -18.04
N VAL A 131 4.77 -22.10 -16.80
CA VAL A 131 5.97 -22.37 -15.99
C VAL A 131 6.50 -23.76 -16.33
N THR A 132 7.40 -23.83 -17.31
CA THR A 132 7.95 -25.08 -17.85
C THR A 132 9.23 -25.57 -17.15
N VAL A 133 9.87 -24.76 -16.30
CA VAL A 133 11.06 -25.18 -15.53
C VAL A 133 10.70 -25.91 -14.23
N ASP A 134 11.55 -26.82 -13.80
CA ASP A 134 11.35 -27.57 -12.55
C ASP A 134 11.44 -26.65 -11.31
N PRO A 135 10.88 -27.06 -10.16
CA PRO A 135 11.02 -26.30 -8.91
C PRO A 135 12.48 -25.94 -8.62
N ALA A 136 12.69 -24.72 -8.13
CA ALA A 136 14.04 -24.21 -7.86
C ALA A 136 14.56 -24.57 -6.47
N GLU A 137 13.67 -24.97 -5.57
CA GLU A 137 13.94 -25.28 -4.16
C GLU A 137 13.38 -26.67 -3.85
N ASP A 138 13.99 -27.37 -2.90
CA ASP A 138 13.49 -28.65 -2.41
C ASP A 138 12.15 -28.45 -1.65
N PRO A 139 11.25 -29.44 -1.62
CA PRO A 139 9.95 -29.30 -0.97
C PRO A 139 10.02 -28.84 0.50
N GLU A 140 11.03 -29.27 1.25
CA GLU A 140 11.26 -28.89 2.65
C GLU A 140 11.57 -27.40 2.83
N GLU A 141 12.20 -26.77 1.84
CA GLU A 141 12.51 -25.33 1.83
C GLU A 141 11.27 -24.48 1.55
N LEU A 142 10.20 -25.10 1.04
CA LEU A 142 8.92 -24.46 0.71
C LEU A 142 7.82 -24.76 1.74
N ASP A 143 8.04 -25.71 2.65
CA ASP A 143 7.10 -26.15 3.68
C ASP A 143 6.90 -25.09 4.78
N ASP A 144 6.11 -24.06 4.45
CA ASP A 144 5.90 -22.87 5.27
C ASP A 144 4.52 -22.89 5.93
N SER A 145 4.38 -22.16 7.05
CA SER A 145 3.11 -21.99 7.74
C SER A 145 2.96 -20.55 8.21
N ILE A 146 1.72 -20.12 8.48
CA ILE A 146 1.46 -18.76 8.98
C ILE A 146 2.27 -18.50 10.26
N ASP A 147 2.34 -19.48 11.17
CA ASP A 147 3.08 -19.34 12.42
C ASP A 147 4.59 -19.29 12.19
N LEU A 148 5.12 -20.08 11.25
CA LEU A 148 6.53 -20.04 10.89
C LEU A 148 6.88 -18.69 10.23
N LEU A 149 6.08 -18.24 9.27
CA LEU A 149 6.24 -16.95 8.61
C LEU A 149 6.22 -15.78 9.60
N PHE A 150 5.26 -15.79 10.54
CA PHE A 150 5.18 -14.79 11.60
C PHE A 150 6.41 -14.84 12.53
N THR A 151 6.86 -16.04 12.89
CA THR A 151 8.03 -16.22 13.75
C THR A 151 9.30 -15.72 13.06
N ASP A 152 9.51 -16.09 11.80
CA ASP A 152 10.67 -15.69 10.98
C ASP A 152 10.89 -14.18 10.88
N ILE A 153 9.80 -13.41 10.91
CA ILE A 153 9.85 -11.95 10.78
C ILE A 153 9.97 -11.26 12.15
N THR A 154 9.53 -11.92 13.22
CA THR A 154 9.41 -11.29 14.54
C THR A 154 10.37 -11.84 15.59
N ASP A 155 11.01 -12.99 15.36
CA ASP A 155 12.02 -13.55 16.24
C ASP A 155 13.34 -12.79 16.10
N TRP A 156 13.84 -12.32 17.23
CA TRP A 156 15.01 -11.45 17.30
C TRP A 156 16.34 -12.17 17.03
N SER A 157 16.35 -13.50 17.15
CA SER A 157 17.50 -14.35 16.87
C SER A 157 17.65 -14.67 15.37
N VAL A 158 16.60 -14.44 14.57
CA VAL A 158 16.63 -14.62 13.12
C VAL A 158 17.23 -13.38 12.47
N VAL A 159 18.38 -13.57 11.82
CA VAL A 159 19.06 -12.56 10.99
C VAL A 159 19.16 -13.09 9.56
N ASP A 160 19.07 -12.20 8.58
CA ASP A 160 19.28 -12.57 7.18
C ASP A 160 20.77 -12.94 6.91
N PRO A 161 21.16 -13.41 5.70
CA PRO A 161 22.55 -13.79 5.43
C PRO A 161 23.54 -12.63 5.54
N LYS A 162 23.06 -11.38 5.59
CA LYS A 162 23.86 -10.17 5.79
C LYS A 162 23.92 -9.77 7.28
N GLY A 163 23.35 -10.57 8.18
CA GLY A 163 23.28 -10.29 9.61
C GLY A 163 22.25 -9.22 9.98
N GLN A 164 21.31 -8.90 9.09
CA GLN A 164 20.29 -7.87 9.30
C GLN A 164 19.00 -8.49 9.84
N SER A 165 18.32 -7.78 10.75
CA SER A 165 16.97 -8.12 11.21
C SER A 165 16.08 -6.87 11.12
N PRO A 166 15.77 -6.41 9.89
CA PRO A 166 15.11 -5.13 9.68
C PRO A 166 13.68 -5.09 10.24
N TYR A 167 13.04 -6.24 10.41
CA TYR A 167 11.67 -6.34 10.94
C TYR A 167 11.60 -6.59 12.45
N ARG A 168 12.75 -6.65 13.14
CA ARG A 168 12.86 -6.87 14.60
C ARG A 168 11.97 -5.94 15.44
N TYR A 169 11.78 -4.71 14.97
CA TYR A 169 11.05 -3.66 15.69
C TYR A 169 9.65 -3.41 15.14
N ASN A 170 9.14 -4.27 14.26
CA ASN A 170 7.80 -4.11 13.71
C ASN A 170 6.72 -4.45 14.74
N GLU A 171 5.57 -3.80 14.57
CA GLU A 171 4.34 -4.05 15.28
C GLU A 171 3.88 -5.49 15.02
N ARG A 172 3.99 -6.34 16.05
CA ARG A 172 3.69 -7.77 15.97
C ARG A 172 2.28 -8.06 15.48
N GLU A 173 1.30 -7.26 15.88
CA GLU A 173 -0.09 -7.43 15.42
C GLU A 173 -0.23 -7.19 13.90
N LEU A 174 0.47 -6.20 13.35
CA LEU A 174 0.50 -5.95 11.90
C LEU A 174 1.26 -7.06 11.16
N ALA A 175 2.37 -7.52 11.71
CA ALA A 175 3.12 -8.65 11.14
C ALA A 175 2.28 -9.94 11.14
N ARG A 176 1.53 -10.19 12.21
CA ARG A 176 0.60 -11.32 12.30
C ARG A 176 -0.51 -11.22 11.26
N ALA A 177 -1.17 -10.06 11.17
CA ALA A 177 -2.21 -9.82 10.18
C ALA A 177 -1.67 -9.99 8.74
N TRP A 178 -0.47 -9.50 8.45
CA TRP A 178 0.18 -9.71 7.16
C TRP A 178 0.43 -11.19 6.87
N ALA A 179 0.97 -11.96 7.84
CA ALA A 179 1.25 -13.38 7.65
C ALA A 179 -0.02 -14.18 7.38
N GLU A 180 -1.11 -13.90 8.10
CA GLU A 180 -2.42 -14.54 7.90
C GLU A 180 -3.03 -14.24 6.53
N ASN A 181 -2.77 -13.05 5.98
CA ASN A 181 -3.32 -12.63 4.69
C ASN A 181 -2.45 -13.05 3.49
N CYS A 182 -1.21 -13.52 3.69
CA CYS A 182 -0.29 -13.85 2.60
C CYS A 182 -0.85 -14.91 1.62
N PRO A 183 -1.33 -16.08 2.08
CA PRO A 183 -1.86 -17.10 1.17
C PRO A 183 -3.06 -16.61 0.34
N ALA A 184 -4.02 -15.95 0.99
CA ALA A 184 -5.19 -15.39 0.33
C ALA A 184 -4.85 -14.26 -0.65
N THR A 185 -3.85 -13.43 -0.30
CA THR A 185 -3.35 -12.37 -1.19
C THR A 185 -2.71 -12.96 -2.45
N ARG A 186 -1.90 -14.01 -2.32
CA ARG A 186 -1.31 -14.70 -3.47
C ARG A 186 -2.41 -15.24 -4.40
N GLN A 187 -3.41 -15.92 -3.85
CA GLN A 187 -4.54 -16.44 -4.64
C GLN A 187 -5.32 -15.31 -5.32
N PHE A 188 -5.63 -14.24 -4.59
CA PHE A 188 -6.31 -13.08 -5.14
C PHE A 188 -5.57 -12.49 -6.34
N LEU A 189 -4.23 -12.39 -6.28
CA LEU A 189 -3.45 -11.89 -7.41
C LEU A 189 -3.52 -12.83 -8.62
N ILE A 190 -3.45 -14.15 -8.40
CA ILE A 190 -3.62 -15.16 -9.45
C ILE A 190 -4.98 -15.06 -10.12
N ASP A 191 -6.05 -14.91 -9.32
CA ASP A 191 -7.42 -14.76 -9.81
C ASP A 191 -7.63 -13.47 -10.63
N ASN A 192 -6.70 -12.51 -10.50
CA ASN A 192 -6.68 -11.25 -11.23
C ASN A 192 -5.50 -11.19 -12.23
N TYR A 193 -5.23 -12.33 -12.89
CA TYR A 193 -4.29 -12.50 -14.00
C TYR A 193 -2.80 -12.33 -13.69
N VAL A 194 -2.42 -12.14 -12.42
CA VAL A 194 -1.00 -12.09 -12.05
C VAL A 194 -0.43 -13.49 -12.02
N ARG A 195 0.66 -13.71 -12.76
CA ARG A 195 1.33 -15.01 -12.85
C ARG A 195 2.65 -14.99 -12.11
N PHE A 196 2.95 -16.07 -11.40
CA PHE A 196 4.14 -16.16 -10.56
C PHE A 196 5.08 -17.26 -11.04
N SER A 197 6.36 -16.91 -11.15
CA SER A 197 7.45 -17.84 -11.42
C SER A 197 7.55 -18.94 -10.35
N ARG A 198 8.52 -19.85 -10.50
CA ARG A 198 8.97 -20.68 -9.38
C ARG A 198 9.42 -19.81 -8.20
N VAL A 199 9.13 -20.28 -6.99
CA VAL A 199 9.62 -19.70 -5.73
C VAL A 199 11.10 -19.99 -5.60
N ARG A 200 11.87 -18.98 -5.17
CA ARG A 200 13.30 -19.13 -4.89
C ARG A 200 13.78 -18.12 -3.86
N GLY A 201 14.39 -18.59 -2.77
CA GLY A 201 14.85 -17.75 -1.66
C GLY A 201 13.76 -16.82 -1.10
N THR A 202 14.18 -15.73 -0.46
CA THR A 202 13.27 -14.75 0.17
C THR A 202 13.77 -13.31 -0.03
N HIS A 203 12.98 -12.31 0.35
CA HIS A 203 13.44 -10.92 0.38
C HIS A 203 14.45 -10.66 1.52
N GLY A 204 15.21 -9.56 1.41
CA GLY A 204 16.09 -9.12 2.49
C GLY A 204 15.31 -8.91 3.79
N GLY A 205 15.79 -9.52 4.88
CA GLY A 205 15.11 -9.54 6.17
C GLY A 205 13.89 -10.46 6.30
N GLY A 206 13.43 -11.12 5.24
CA GLY A 206 12.17 -11.90 5.22
C GLY A 206 12.19 -13.25 5.92
N GLY A 207 13.05 -13.42 6.92
CA GLY A 207 13.35 -14.71 7.55
C GLY A 207 14.23 -15.62 6.68
N LEU A 208 14.90 -16.59 7.31
CA LEU A 208 15.79 -17.53 6.62
C LEU A 208 15.24 -18.94 6.48
N SER A 209 14.13 -19.26 7.15
CA SER A 209 13.74 -20.65 7.29
C SER A 209 13.09 -21.21 6.03
N ARG A 210 12.44 -20.39 5.20
CA ARG A 210 11.74 -20.85 3.99
C ARG A 210 11.89 -19.92 2.79
N ALA A 211 11.84 -20.51 1.61
CA ALA A 211 11.75 -19.80 0.35
C ALA A 211 10.30 -19.33 0.09
N ARG A 212 10.17 -18.06 -0.32
CA ARG A 212 8.90 -17.29 -0.39
C ARG A 212 8.82 -16.36 -1.61
N LEU A 213 9.97 -16.03 -2.21
CA LEU A 213 10.06 -15.05 -3.26
C LEU A 213 9.68 -15.64 -4.62
N ALA A 214 8.61 -15.12 -5.22
CA ALA A 214 8.24 -15.37 -6.60
C ALA A 214 8.25 -14.05 -7.41
N THR A 215 8.43 -14.14 -8.72
CA THR A 215 8.46 -12.95 -9.60
C THR A 215 7.29 -12.99 -10.58
N CYS A 216 6.65 -11.83 -10.78
CA CYS A 216 5.57 -11.67 -11.73
C CYS A 216 6.09 -11.68 -13.17
N PHE A 217 5.45 -12.41 -14.07
CA PHE A 217 5.91 -12.55 -15.46
C PHE A 217 4.78 -12.52 -16.49
N LEU A 218 5.18 -12.28 -17.74
CA LEU A 218 4.40 -12.50 -18.96
C LEU A 218 5.28 -13.26 -19.97
N MET A 219 4.66 -13.88 -20.97
CA MET A 219 5.33 -14.63 -22.02
C MET A 219 5.42 -13.81 -23.30
N LEU A 220 6.60 -13.69 -23.90
CA LEU A 220 6.72 -13.07 -25.22
C LEU A 220 5.91 -13.87 -26.26
N GLY A 221 5.14 -13.15 -27.07
CA GLY A 221 4.34 -13.70 -28.16
C GLY A 221 3.93 -12.64 -29.17
N ASP A 222 3.09 -13.01 -30.14
CA ASP A 222 2.73 -12.13 -31.26
C ASP A 222 1.75 -11.01 -30.86
N LYS A 223 1.10 -11.13 -29.69
CA LYS A 223 0.10 -10.19 -29.21
C LYS A 223 0.17 -10.03 -27.70
N THR A 224 0.00 -8.80 -27.24
CA THR A 224 -0.23 -8.49 -25.83
C THR A 224 -1.67 -8.84 -25.45
N ASP A 225 -1.81 -9.83 -24.58
CA ASP A 225 -3.09 -10.35 -24.10
C ASP A 225 -2.94 -10.80 -22.64
N ILE A 226 -3.47 -10.00 -21.72
CA ILE A 226 -3.35 -10.25 -20.27
C ILE A 226 -4.05 -11.55 -19.85
N LYS A 227 -5.15 -11.92 -20.50
CA LYS A 227 -5.89 -13.16 -20.19
C LYS A 227 -5.08 -14.38 -20.60
N ALA A 228 -4.40 -14.32 -21.75
CA ALA A 228 -3.52 -15.39 -22.20
C ALA A 228 -2.12 -15.35 -21.55
N GLY A 229 -1.77 -14.25 -20.88
CA GLY A 229 -0.46 -14.08 -20.24
C GLY A 229 0.66 -13.75 -21.21
N THR A 230 0.32 -13.17 -22.36
CA THR A 230 1.28 -12.87 -23.42
C THR A 230 1.53 -11.37 -23.57
N ILE A 231 2.71 -11.02 -24.05
CA ILE A 231 3.15 -9.65 -24.34
C ILE A 231 3.98 -9.62 -25.62
N THR A 232 3.85 -8.58 -26.44
CA THR A 232 4.74 -8.40 -27.60
C THR A 232 6.15 -8.00 -27.16
N ALA A 233 7.14 -8.24 -28.02
CA ALA A 233 8.50 -7.76 -27.78
C ALA A 233 8.57 -6.22 -27.68
N GLU A 234 7.70 -5.51 -28.42
CA GLU A 234 7.58 -4.05 -28.38
C GLU A 234 7.05 -3.58 -27.03
N ASP A 235 5.94 -4.15 -26.55
CA ASP A 235 5.33 -3.77 -25.27
C ASP A 235 6.20 -4.14 -24.07
N ALA A 236 6.96 -5.25 -24.17
CA ALA A 236 7.95 -5.63 -23.17
C ALA A 236 9.20 -4.73 -23.18
N GLY A 237 9.37 -3.86 -24.19
CA GLY A 237 10.55 -3.03 -24.38
C GLY A 237 11.81 -3.83 -24.73
N VAL A 238 11.67 -5.00 -25.34
CA VAL A 238 12.80 -5.87 -25.70
C VAL A 238 13.03 -6.00 -27.21
N ALA A 239 12.15 -5.42 -28.03
CA ALA A 239 12.32 -5.34 -29.48
C ALA A 239 13.50 -4.44 -29.88
N ASP A 240 13.76 -3.39 -29.10
CA ASP A 240 14.87 -2.45 -29.29
C ASP A 240 15.52 -2.18 -27.92
N ARG A 241 16.86 -2.35 -27.85
CA ARG A 241 17.63 -2.20 -26.62
C ARG A 241 17.69 -0.76 -26.12
N GLU A 242 17.42 0.24 -26.97
CA GLU A 242 17.47 1.64 -26.59
C GLU A 242 16.09 2.23 -26.30
N ARG A 243 15.02 1.45 -26.46
CA ARG A 243 13.64 1.92 -26.29
C ARG A 243 12.88 1.08 -25.27
N SER A 244 11.95 1.72 -24.57
CA SER A 244 10.92 1.08 -23.77
C SER A 244 9.54 1.35 -24.39
N SER A 245 8.48 0.80 -23.79
CA SER A 245 7.10 1.03 -24.23
C SER A 245 6.30 1.76 -23.14
N ALA A 246 5.19 2.39 -23.53
CA ALA A 246 4.21 2.87 -22.57
C ALA A 246 3.64 1.71 -21.72
N PHE A 247 3.55 0.49 -22.25
CA PHE A 247 3.13 -0.68 -21.47
C PHE A 247 4.11 -0.98 -20.33
N ALA A 248 5.41 -1.06 -20.65
CA ALA A 248 6.50 -1.29 -19.72
C ALA A 248 7.56 -0.17 -19.84
N PRO A 249 7.49 0.88 -18.99
CA PRO A 249 8.39 2.03 -19.08
C PRO A 249 9.85 1.69 -18.73
N VAL A 250 10.05 0.54 -18.07
CA VAL A 250 11.35 -0.10 -17.86
C VAL A 250 11.35 -1.40 -18.65
N GLN A 251 12.41 -1.66 -19.41
CA GLN A 251 12.56 -2.90 -20.17
C GLN A 251 12.37 -4.12 -19.26
N MET A 252 11.57 -5.08 -19.71
CA MET A 252 11.33 -6.29 -18.94
C MET A 252 12.57 -7.19 -18.96
N ASN A 253 12.88 -7.80 -17.82
CA ASN A 253 14.04 -8.67 -17.68
C ASN A 253 13.73 -10.07 -18.20
N ASN A 254 14.73 -10.76 -18.73
CA ASN A 254 14.61 -12.18 -19.05
C ASN A 254 14.32 -13.00 -17.77
N ALA A 255 13.26 -13.80 -17.80
CA ALA A 255 12.82 -14.64 -16.68
C ALA A 255 12.89 -16.14 -17.01
N SER A 256 13.64 -16.53 -18.04
CA SER A 256 13.59 -17.91 -18.56
C SER A 256 14.10 -18.95 -17.57
N ARG A 257 14.97 -18.54 -16.64
CA ARG A 257 15.50 -19.42 -15.59
C ARG A 257 14.47 -19.79 -14.52
N SER A 258 13.45 -18.97 -14.28
CA SER A 258 12.45 -19.19 -13.23
C SER A 258 11.06 -19.55 -13.77
N VAL A 259 10.88 -19.50 -15.09
CA VAL A 259 9.60 -19.77 -15.76
C VAL A 259 9.82 -20.72 -16.94
N GLY A 260 10.52 -20.28 -17.97
CA GLY A 260 10.70 -21.02 -19.22
C GLY A 260 11.07 -20.09 -20.39
N PRO A 261 11.40 -20.64 -21.58
CA PRO A 261 11.70 -19.84 -22.76
C PRO A 261 10.66 -18.73 -22.99
N ASN A 262 11.10 -17.57 -23.50
CA ASN A 262 10.27 -16.40 -23.78
C ASN A 262 9.64 -15.67 -22.58
N ALA A 263 9.85 -16.15 -21.34
CA ALA A 263 9.36 -15.43 -20.17
C ALA A 263 10.12 -14.11 -19.95
N VAL A 264 9.38 -13.04 -19.68
CA VAL A 264 9.88 -11.72 -19.28
C VAL A 264 9.19 -11.25 -18.00
N ALA A 265 9.92 -10.52 -17.15
CA ALA A 265 9.45 -10.14 -15.82
C ALA A 265 9.90 -8.73 -15.42
N ASN A 266 8.99 -8.02 -14.76
CA ASN A 266 9.23 -6.87 -13.88
C ASN A 266 7.85 -6.42 -13.31
N GLY A 267 7.81 -5.22 -12.74
CA GLY A 267 6.61 -4.59 -12.21
C GLY A 267 5.47 -4.39 -13.22
N ALA A 268 5.74 -4.34 -14.53
CA ALA A 268 4.70 -4.21 -15.54
C ALA A 268 3.80 -5.46 -15.61
N ALA A 269 4.37 -6.66 -15.42
CA ALA A 269 3.58 -7.90 -15.37
C ALA A 269 2.58 -7.91 -14.20
N LEU A 270 2.95 -7.32 -13.06
CA LEU A 270 2.05 -7.14 -11.92
C LEU A 270 1.04 -6.01 -12.19
N SER A 271 1.55 -4.82 -12.53
CA SER A 271 0.76 -3.60 -12.64
C SER A 271 -0.29 -3.69 -13.73
N ARG A 272 0.07 -4.16 -14.93
CA ARG A 272 -0.83 -4.21 -16.07
C ARG A 272 -1.87 -5.31 -15.94
N SER A 273 -1.55 -6.41 -15.25
CA SER A 273 -2.52 -7.46 -14.93
C SER A 273 -3.60 -6.96 -13.98
N LEU A 274 -3.20 -6.25 -12.91
CA LEU A 274 -4.14 -5.65 -11.96
C LEU A 274 -4.95 -4.53 -12.59
N GLU A 275 -4.32 -3.64 -13.36
CA GLU A 275 -5.04 -2.59 -14.09
C GLU A 275 -6.08 -3.19 -15.04
N PHE A 276 -5.69 -4.18 -15.85
CA PHE A 276 -6.60 -4.87 -16.77
C PHE A 276 -7.79 -5.48 -16.03
N SER A 277 -7.55 -6.20 -14.93
CA SER A 277 -8.62 -6.80 -14.13
C SER A 277 -9.56 -5.75 -13.52
N ALA A 278 -9.00 -4.67 -12.96
CA ALA A 278 -9.79 -3.56 -12.41
C ALA A 278 -10.71 -2.94 -13.47
N ARG A 279 -10.17 -2.67 -14.67
CA ARG A 279 -10.95 -2.13 -15.79
C ARG A 279 -12.01 -3.12 -16.29
N GLU A 280 -11.68 -4.41 -16.39
CA GLU A 280 -12.64 -5.46 -16.78
C GLU A 280 -13.80 -5.55 -15.79
N LYS A 281 -13.52 -5.40 -14.49
CA LYS A 281 -14.54 -5.41 -13.43
C LYS A 281 -15.35 -4.11 -13.35
N GLY A 282 -15.02 -3.10 -14.17
CA GLY A 282 -15.73 -1.82 -14.21
C GLY A 282 -15.39 -0.89 -13.04
N VAL A 283 -14.12 -0.87 -12.62
CA VAL A 283 -13.57 0.26 -11.85
C VAL A 283 -13.53 1.49 -12.75
N GLU A 284 -13.93 2.64 -12.22
CA GLU A 284 -13.80 3.92 -12.91
C GLU A 284 -12.53 4.66 -12.45
N PHE A 285 -11.91 5.41 -13.37
CA PHE A 285 -10.64 6.08 -13.14
C PHE A 285 -10.74 7.56 -13.50
N MET A 286 -10.31 8.44 -12.59
CA MET A 286 -10.12 9.86 -12.87
C MET A 286 -8.64 10.19 -12.72
N LEU A 287 -7.96 10.24 -13.87
CA LEU A 287 -6.52 10.51 -13.98
C LEU A 287 -6.26 12.01 -14.06
N HIS A 288 -4.99 12.41 -13.98
CA HIS A 288 -4.59 13.83 -13.93
C HIS A 288 -5.25 14.60 -12.78
N ARG A 289 -5.39 13.96 -11.62
CA ARG A 289 -6.08 14.53 -10.45
C ARG A 289 -5.24 14.44 -9.19
N ARG A 290 -4.73 15.58 -8.73
CA ARG A 290 -4.16 15.67 -7.38
C ARG A 290 -5.29 15.73 -6.36
N PHE A 291 -5.14 15.02 -5.26
CA PHE A 291 -6.01 15.10 -4.10
C PHE A 291 -5.26 15.83 -2.97
N ASP A 292 -5.93 16.76 -2.30
CA ASP A 292 -5.32 17.55 -1.22
C ASP A 292 -6.24 17.81 0.00
N GLU A 293 -7.51 17.42 -0.03
CA GLU A 293 -8.44 17.69 1.08
C GLU A 293 -9.42 16.53 1.37
N ILE A 294 -9.33 15.95 2.56
CA ILE A 294 -10.36 15.02 3.08
C ILE A 294 -11.57 15.82 3.55
N VAL A 295 -12.75 15.55 2.97
CA VAL A 295 -14.00 16.17 3.41
C VAL A 295 -14.62 15.33 4.53
N ARG A 296 -14.98 15.98 5.64
CA ARG A 296 -15.54 15.35 6.85
C ARG A 296 -16.86 16.03 7.25
N GLU A 297 -17.57 15.41 8.20
CA GLU A 297 -18.76 16.00 8.83
C GLU A 297 -18.44 17.32 9.52
N GLU A 298 -17.31 17.37 10.24
CA GLU A 298 -16.78 18.56 10.90
C GLU A 298 -15.33 18.80 10.46
N PRO A 299 -14.82 20.05 10.48
CA PRO A 299 -13.50 20.36 9.92
C PRO A 299 -12.33 19.50 10.44
N PHE A 300 -12.40 19.04 11.70
CA PHE A 300 -11.31 18.27 12.33
C PHE A 300 -11.78 16.99 13.04
N SER A 301 -13.04 16.59 12.86
CA SER A 301 -13.61 15.42 13.54
C SER A 301 -14.75 14.81 12.74
N GLY A 302 -15.32 13.71 13.24
CA GLY A 302 -16.42 13.02 12.56
C GLY A 302 -15.99 12.17 11.37
N ARG A 303 -17.01 11.59 10.71
CA ARG A 303 -16.83 10.65 9.60
C ARG A 303 -16.25 11.35 8.38
N VAL A 304 -15.35 10.64 7.68
CA VAL A 304 -14.93 11.05 6.34
C VAL A 304 -16.08 10.82 5.36
N LEU A 305 -16.42 11.86 4.61
CA LEU A 305 -17.54 11.88 3.66
C LEU A 305 -17.08 11.81 2.21
N GLY A 306 -15.81 12.12 1.92
CA GLY A 306 -15.30 12.17 0.56
C GLY A 306 -13.98 12.91 0.45
N ILE A 307 -13.69 13.35 -0.77
CA ILE A 307 -12.45 14.05 -1.12
C ILE A 307 -12.69 15.24 -2.05
N THR A 308 -11.83 16.27 -1.97
CA THR A 308 -11.67 17.28 -3.01
C THR A 308 -10.45 16.94 -3.87
N ALA A 309 -10.60 16.98 -5.20
CA ALA A 309 -9.52 16.71 -6.14
C ALA A 309 -9.43 17.77 -7.24
N HIS A 310 -8.20 18.11 -7.63
CA HIS A 310 -7.91 19.18 -8.57
C HIS A 310 -7.28 18.66 -9.85
N TYR A 311 -7.66 19.23 -10.98
CA TYR A 311 -7.11 18.89 -12.28
C TYR A 311 -5.65 19.32 -12.36
N SER A 312 -4.77 18.39 -12.66
CA SER A 312 -3.31 18.58 -12.74
C SER A 312 -2.76 17.82 -13.95
N PRO A 313 -3.09 18.26 -15.18
CA PRO A 313 -2.71 17.55 -16.39
C PRO A 313 -1.21 17.52 -16.60
N ARG A 314 -0.70 16.38 -17.06
CA ARG A 314 0.69 16.25 -17.54
C ARG A 314 0.72 16.36 -19.05
N GLN A 315 1.53 17.28 -19.55
CA GLN A 315 1.74 17.50 -20.98
C GLN A 315 3.15 17.07 -21.38
N HIS A 316 3.29 16.63 -22.63
CA HIS A 316 4.60 16.38 -23.22
C HIS A 316 5.40 17.70 -23.26
N PRO A 317 6.65 17.73 -22.80
CA PRO A 317 7.41 18.97 -22.66
C PRO A 317 7.69 19.69 -23.99
N GLU A 318 7.87 18.93 -25.08
CA GLU A 318 8.16 19.49 -26.40
C GLU A 318 6.90 19.77 -27.24
N THR A 319 5.96 18.83 -27.35
CA THR A 319 4.77 18.96 -28.19
C THR A 319 3.59 19.66 -27.49
N GLY A 320 3.58 19.75 -26.16
CA GLY A 320 2.46 20.28 -25.38
C GLY A 320 1.22 19.37 -25.34
N GLU A 321 1.28 18.19 -25.97
CA GLU A 321 0.15 17.25 -25.99
C GLU A 321 -0.13 16.67 -24.61
N LEU A 322 -1.42 16.50 -24.29
CA LEU A 322 -1.84 15.88 -23.03
C LEU A 322 -1.44 14.40 -23.03
N LEU A 323 -0.64 13.98 -22.05
CA LEU A 323 -0.27 12.58 -21.88
C LEU A 323 -1.50 11.74 -21.55
N GLN A 324 -1.58 10.55 -22.13
CA GLN A 324 -2.72 9.64 -22.01
C GLN A 324 -2.27 8.32 -21.38
N SER A 325 -3.14 7.70 -20.57
CA SER A 325 -2.89 6.36 -20.05
C SER A 325 -2.82 5.33 -21.18
N PHE A 326 -2.14 4.22 -20.91
CA PHE A 326 -1.99 3.15 -21.90
C PHE A 326 -3.36 2.60 -22.34
N TRP A 327 -4.25 2.35 -21.38
CA TRP A 327 -5.64 2.01 -21.65
C TRP A 327 -6.60 3.14 -21.28
N GLN A 328 -7.69 3.24 -22.04
CA GLN A 328 -8.68 4.32 -21.91
C GLN A 328 -10.02 3.85 -21.34
N ASN A 329 -10.33 2.55 -21.42
CA ASN A 329 -11.61 2.02 -20.97
C ASN A 329 -11.79 2.16 -19.45
N GLY A 330 -12.88 2.82 -19.04
CA GLY A 330 -13.16 3.14 -17.63
C GLY A 330 -12.59 4.48 -17.16
N ASN A 331 -11.87 5.23 -18.02
CA ASN A 331 -11.48 6.60 -17.69
C ASN A 331 -12.67 7.56 -17.78
N ILE A 332 -12.76 8.48 -16.83
CA ILE A 332 -13.69 9.62 -16.83
C ILE A 332 -12.91 10.85 -17.34
N ASP A 333 -13.33 11.43 -18.47
CA ASP A 333 -12.80 12.71 -18.96
C ASP A 333 -13.44 13.87 -18.20
N GLU A 334 -12.92 14.15 -17.01
CA GLU A 334 -13.33 15.26 -16.15
C GLU A 334 -12.23 16.30 -16.12
N ARG A 335 -12.53 17.53 -16.56
CA ARG A 335 -11.55 18.62 -16.73
C ARG A 335 -11.81 19.86 -15.89
N ARG A 336 -12.88 19.88 -15.08
CA ARG A 336 -13.14 20.97 -14.14
C ARG A 336 -11.96 21.14 -13.20
N GLU A 337 -11.56 22.36 -12.89
CA GLU A 337 -10.39 22.61 -12.04
C GLU A 337 -10.47 21.89 -10.69
N THR A 338 -11.67 21.86 -10.09
CA THR A 338 -11.94 21.25 -8.80
C THR A 338 -13.18 20.39 -8.88
N VAL A 339 -13.13 19.21 -8.28
CA VAL A 339 -14.29 18.34 -8.08
C VAL A 339 -14.35 17.82 -6.65
N ARG A 340 -15.56 17.68 -6.12
CA ARG A 340 -15.83 17.02 -4.83
C ARG A 340 -16.48 15.68 -5.07
N ILE A 341 -15.87 14.64 -4.53
CA ILE A 341 -16.28 13.26 -4.74
C ILE A 341 -16.74 12.70 -3.40
N ARG A 342 -18.02 12.35 -3.31
CA ARG A 342 -18.59 11.71 -2.13
C ARG A 342 -18.23 10.24 -2.09
N ALA A 343 -17.84 9.77 -0.92
CA ALA A 343 -17.69 8.37 -0.58
C ALA A 343 -18.79 7.95 0.40
N ARG A 344 -19.76 7.14 -0.04
CA ARG A 344 -20.85 6.69 0.83
C ARG A 344 -20.32 5.80 1.96
N GLN A 345 -19.34 4.95 1.66
CA GLN A 345 -18.79 3.96 2.59
C GLN A 345 -17.39 4.34 3.08
N ALA A 346 -16.43 4.56 2.19
CA ALA A 346 -15.03 4.74 2.58
C ALA A 346 -14.19 5.54 1.59
N VAL A 347 -13.18 6.23 2.13
CA VAL A 347 -12.05 6.76 1.36
C VAL A 347 -10.82 5.92 1.69
N ILE A 348 -10.11 5.44 0.67
CA ILE A 348 -8.86 4.68 0.81
C ILE A 348 -7.71 5.54 0.29
N LEU A 349 -6.74 5.84 1.15
CA LEU A 349 -5.52 6.56 0.77
C LEU A 349 -4.44 5.57 0.35
N ALA A 350 -4.10 5.56 -0.93
CA ALA A 350 -3.15 4.63 -1.56
C ALA A 350 -2.12 5.36 -2.45
N SER A 351 -1.81 6.62 -2.12
CA SER A 351 -1.01 7.55 -2.94
C SER A 351 0.52 7.40 -2.80
N GLY A 352 0.99 6.35 -2.13
CA GLY A 352 2.41 6.16 -1.84
C GLY A 352 2.91 7.04 -0.68
N GLY A 353 4.23 6.99 -0.45
CA GLY A 353 4.88 7.66 0.68
C GLY A 353 5.49 9.02 0.37
N HIS A 354 6.14 9.61 1.38
CA HIS A 354 6.73 10.95 1.31
C HIS A 354 8.14 11.02 0.70
N ALA A 355 8.65 9.94 0.10
CA ALA A 355 10.06 9.86 -0.27
C ALA A 355 10.51 10.98 -1.22
N ALA A 356 9.63 11.46 -2.10
CA ALA A 356 9.95 12.53 -3.07
C ALA A 356 9.87 13.95 -2.49
N ASN A 357 9.49 14.10 -1.22
CA ASN A 357 9.34 15.39 -0.57
C ASN A 357 10.56 15.64 0.35
N PRO A 358 11.55 16.44 -0.07
CA PRO A 358 12.75 16.70 0.74
C PRO A 358 12.43 17.40 2.06
N GLU A 359 11.40 18.25 2.12
CA GLU A 359 10.97 18.93 3.34
C GLU A 359 10.47 17.92 4.36
N VAL A 360 9.52 17.06 3.99
CA VAL A 360 8.95 16.03 4.88
C VAL A 360 10.03 15.03 5.31
N ARG A 361 10.88 14.56 4.38
CA ARG A 361 12.00 13.68 4.73
C ARG A 361 12.92 14.31 5.79
N SER A 362 13.22 15.60 5.65
CA SER A 362 14.11 16.32 6.57
C SER A 362 13.55 16.50 7.98
N MET A 363 12.23 16.39 8.16
CA MET A 363 11.60 16.39 9.49
C MET A 363 11.98 15.14 10.31
N PHE A 364 12.22 14.00 9.65
CA PHE A 364 12.60 12.75 10.31
C PHE A 364 14.11 12.60 10.44
N TYR A 365 14.85 12.94 9.39
CA TYR A 365 16.31 12.91 9.41
C TYR A 365 16.87 14.01 8.49
N PRO A 366 17.53 15.06 9.03
CA PRO A 366 17.94 16.23 8.25
C PRO A 366 18.80 15.91 7.02
N ALA A 367 19.62 14.85 7.06
CA ALA A 367 20.45 14.44 5.93
C ALA A 367 19.62 13.94 4.74
N LEU A 368 18.36 13.52 4.94
CA LEU A 368 17.46 13.12 3.86
C LEU A 368 16.88 14.30 3.07
N ARG A 369 17.30 15.53 3.37
CA ARG A 369 17.04 16.69 2.50
C ARG A 369 17.86 16.63 1.21
N GLU A 370 18.96 15.88 1.21
CA GLU A 370 19.89 15.75 0.09
C GLU A 370 19.15 15.28 -1.19
N PRO A 371 19.19 16.08 -2.28
CA PRO A 371 18.53 15.75 -3.55
C PRO A 371 18.96 14.41 -4.16
N ALA A 372 20.20 13.99 -3.93
CA ALA A 372 20.74 12.72 -4.44
C ALA A 372 20.15 11.47 -3.76
N PHE A 373 19.46 11.60 -2.61
CA PHE A 373 18.74 10.47 -2.03
C PHE A 373 17.58 10.10 -2.95
N SER A 374 17.86 9.13 -3.82
CA SER A 374 16.87 8.57 -4.71
C SER A 374 15.71 8.00 -3.90
N THR A 375 14.52 8.33 -4.35
CA THR A 375 13.33 7.69 -3.85
C THR A 375 13.30 6.27 -4.42
N SER A 376 13.75 5.30 -3.63
CA SER A 376 13.70 3.85 -3.92
C SER A 376 14.00 3.43 -5.37
N GLY A 377 15.27 3.37 -5.76
CA GLY A 377 15.70 2.68 -7.00
C GLY A 377 15.50 1.14 -6.96
N GLN A 378 14.98 0.62 -5.85
CA GLN A 378 14.61 -0.79 -5.65
C GLN A 378 13.26 -0.85 -4.93
N ALA A 379 12.16 -0.49 -5.59
CA ALA A 379 10.83 -0.77 -5.08
C ALA A 379 10.38 -2.14 -5.64
N LEU A 380 9.95 -3.04 -4.75
CA LEU A 380 9.41 -4.41 -4.96
C LEU A 380 10.26 -5.35 -5.82
#